data_AF-A0A850E0F6-F1
#
_entry.id   AF-A0A850E0F6-F1
#
_cell.length_a   1.000
_cell.length_b   1.000
_cell.length_c   1.000
_cell.angle_alpha   90.00
_cell.angle_beta   90.00
_cell.angle_gamma   90.00
#
_symmetry.space_group_name_H-M   'P 1'
#
loop_
_entity.id
_entity.type
_entity.pdbx_description
1 polymer ?
#
loop_
_entity_poly.entity_id
_entity_poly.type
_entity_poly.pdbx_seq_one_letter_code
_entity_poly.pdbx_strand_id
1 'polypeptide(L)' 'PMVRSGRSVLVVAHGNSLRALCACIDDLTDPELEQLNLPTGQPVQYHLAPTGALVPRGGAFLDPVAAQHAAALVAAEGGT' A
#
# COMPACT_ATOMS: atom_id res chain seq x y z
N PRO A 1 15.64 2.36 -11.34
CA PRO A 1 14.20 2.61 -11.08
C PRO A 1 13.87 4.11 -11.23
N MET A 2 12.74 4.49 -11.83
CA MET A 2 12.39 5.90 -12.02
C MET A 2 12.24 6.67 -10.69
N VAL A 3 11.78 6.00 -9.64
CA VAL A 3 11.70 6.61 -8.29
C VAL A 3 13.07 7.03 -7.75
N ARG A 4 14.15 6.32 -8.12
CA ARG A 4 15.53 6.67 -7.74
C ARG A 4 16.11 7.85 -8.52
N SER A 5 15.49 8.24 -9.64
CA SER A 5 15.86 9.45 -10.37
C SER A 5 15.03 10.68 -9.97
N GLY A 6 14.36 10.63 -8.82
CA GLY A 6 13.56 11.74 -8.29
C GLY A 6 12.22 11.96 -8.99
N ARG A 7 11.78 11.01 -9.85
CA ARG A 7 10.48 11.09 -10.51
C ARG A 7 9.38 10.52 -9.64
N SER A 8 8.21 11.15 -9.66
CA SER A 8 6.97 10.58 -9.13
C SER A 8 6.55 9.38 -9.99
N VAL A 9 6.26 8.25 -9.36
CA VAL A 9 5.84 7.01 -10.01
C VAL A 9 4.46 6.64 -9.50
N LEU A 10 3.52 6.41 -10.42
CA LEU A 10 2.20 5.86 -10.13
C LEU A 10 2.15 4.40 -10.55
N VAL A 11 1.71 3.52 -9.65
CA VAL A 11 1.47 2.10 -9.93
C VAL A 11 -0.04 1.86 -9.83
N VAL A 12 -0.64 1.32 -10.90
CA VAL A 12 -2.05 0.94 -10.95
C VAL A 12 -2.12 -0.55 -11.27
N ALA A 13 -2.71 -1.33 -10.39
CA ALA A 13 -2.80 -2.79 -10.48
C ALA A 13 -4.03 -3.30 -9.71
N HIS A 14 -4.11 -4.62 -9.52
CA HIS A 14 -5.20 -5.29 -8.79
C HIS A 14 -4.78 -5.64 -7.34
N GLY A 15 -5.76 -5.96 -6.49
CA GLY A 15 -5.59 -6.22 -5.05
C GLY A 15 -4.40 -7.14 -4.73
N ASN A 16 -4.40 -8.38 -5.24
CA ASN A 16 -3.33 -9.35 -4.94
C ASN A 16 -1.93 -8.90 -5.39
N SER A 17 -1.82 -8.22 -6.54
CA SER A 17 -0.55 -7.70 -7.01
C SER A 17 -0.05 -6.54 -6.14
N LEU A 18 -0.97 -5.68 -5.68
CA LEU A 18 -0.63 -4.58 -4.75
C LEU A 18 -0.29 -5.12 -3.36
N ARG A 19 -0.99 -6.14 -2.86
CA ARG A 19 -0.62 -6.83 -1.60
C ARG A 19 0.79 -7.39 -1.68
N ALA A 20 1.13 -8.09 -2.76
CA ALA A 20 2.47 -8.64 -2.96
C ALA A 20 3.53 -7.53 -3.02
N LEU A 21 3.21 -6.41 -3.68
CA LEU A 21 4.10 -5.25 -3.71
C LEU A 21 4.32 -4.64 -2.32
N CYS A 22 3.25 -4.43 -1.54
CA CYS A 22 3.33 -3.97 -0.15
C CYS A 22 4.11 -4.95 0.72
N ALA A 23 3.90 -6.26 0.57
CA ALA A 23 4.64 -7.28 1.30
C ALA A 23 6.16 -7.14 1.10
N CYS A 24 6.60 -6.91 -0.14
CA CYS A 24 8.02 -6.71 -0.44
C CYS A 24 8.56 -5.36 0.03
N ILE A 25 7.77 -4.30 -0.06
CA ILE A 25 8.22 -2.94 0.29
C ILE A 25 8.31 -2.75 1.81
N ASP A 26 7.30 -3.25 2.52
CA ASP A 26 7.12 -3.06 3.95
C ASP A 26 7.70 -4.20 4.79
N ASP A 27 8.28 -5.21 4.14
CA ASP A 27 8.79 -6.43 4.79
C ASP A 27 7.73 -7.01 5.74
N LEU A 28 6.57 -7.33 5.16
CA LEU A 28 5.43 -7.86 5.93
C LEU A 28 5.67 -9.33 6.25
N THR A 29 5.39 -9.70 7.49
CA THR A 29 5.27 -11.09 7.90
C THR A 29 4.02 -11.73 7.31
N ASP A 30 3.95 -13.07 7.24
CA ASP A 30 2.76 -13.77 6.74
C ASP A 30 1.46 -13.34 7.46
N PRO A 31 1.42 -13.20 8.81
CA PRO A 31 0.22 -12.74 9.50
C PRO A 31 -0.15 -11.29 9.18
N GLU A 32 0.83 -10.41 8.99
CA GLU A 32 0.57 -9.01 8.59
C GLU A 32 0.04 -8.95 7.16
N LEU A 33 0.63 -9.75 6.26
CA LEU A 33 0.16 -9.87 4.88
C LEU A 33 -1.27 -10.38 4.86
N GLU A 34 -1.62 -11.43 5.62
CA GLU A 34 -2.97 -11.98 5.72
C GLU A 34 -4.01 -10.93 6.14
N GLN A 35 -3.64 -10.05 7.08
CA GLN A 35 -4.51 -8.99 7.60
C GLN A 35 -4.56 -7.72 6.73
N LEU A 36 -3.65 -7.58 5.76
CA LEU A 36 -3.61 -6.41 4.87
C LEU A 36 -4.83 -6.38 3.96
N ASN A 37 -5.71 -5.41 4.17
CA ASN A 37 -6.87 -5.12 3.31
C ASN A 37 -6.70 -3.78 2.60
N LEU A 38 -6.45 -3.81 1.29
CA LEU A 38 -6.26 -2.60 0.48
C LEU A 38 -7.61 -2.15 -0.11
N PRO A 39 -8.12 -0.96 0.26
CA PRO A 39 -9.37 -0.45 -0.30
C PRO A 39 -9.24 -0.10 -1.79
N THR A 40 -10.28 -0.41 -2.57
CA THR A 40 -10.32 -0.08 -4.00
C THR A 40 -10.44 1.44 -4.20
N GLY A 41 -9.66 1.98 -5.14
CA GLY A 41 -9.74 3.39 -5.54
C GLY A 41 -9.12 4.39 -4.54
N GLN A 42 -8.43 3.91 -3.51
CA GLN A 42 -7.80 4.75 -2.49
C GLN A 42 -6.28 4.78 -2.67
N PRO A 43 -5.68 5.92 -3.06
CA PRO A 43 -4.23 5.99 -3.30
C PRO A 43 -3.42 5.93 -2.00
N VAL A 44 -2.37 5.10 -2.01
CA VAL A 44 -1.34 5.03 -0.95
C VAL A 44 -0.05 5.67 -1.45
N GLN A 45 0.47 6.64 -0.70
CA GLN A 45 1.71 7.35 -0.98
C GLN A 45 2.87 6.78 -0.16
N TYR A 46 4.01 6.65 -0.82
CA TYR A 46 5.30 6.37 -0.19
C TYR A 46 6.33 7.42 -0.61
N HIS A 47 7.29 7.68 0.26
CA HIS A 47 8.47 8.50 -0.02
C HIS A 47 9.72 7.64 -0.04
N LEU A 48 10.60 7.86 -1.02
CA LEU A 48 11.91 7.23 -1.05
C LEU A 48 12.85 7.96 -0.09
N ALA A 49 13.24 7.28 1.00
CA ALA A 49 14.24 7.77 1.94
C ALA A 49 15.65 7.72 1.31
N PRO A 50 16.63 8.49 1.84
CA PRO A 50 18.02 8.42 1.39
C PRO A 50 18.65 7.03 1.52
N THR A 51 18.17 6.21 2.45
CA THR A 51 18.56 4.80 2.62
C THR A 51 18.11 3.91 1.45
N GLY A 52 17.20 4.40 0.62
CA GLY A 52 16.54 3.64 -0.45
C GLY A 52 15.28 2.90 0.00
N ALA A 53 14.92 2.98 1.29
CA ALA A 53 13.66 2.45 1.81
C ALA A 53 12.48 3.34 1.42
N LEU A 54 11.30 2.75 1.23
CA LEU A 54 10.06 3.48 1.06
C LEU A 54 9.41 3.69 2.43
N VAL A 55 9.03 4.93 2.75
CA VAL A 55 8.51 5.33 4.06
C VAL A 55 7.25 6.18 3.92
N PRO A 56 6.35 6.17 4.92
CA PRO A 56 6.34 5.28 6.09
C PRO A 56 6.04 3.83 5.69
N ARG A 57 6.38 2.88 6.56
CA ARG A 57 5.94 1.48 6.42
C ARG A 57 4.40 1.44 6.39
N GLY A 58 3.80 0.76 5.43
CA GLY A 58 2.35 0.74 5.18
C GLY A 58 1.83 1.94 4.38
N GLY A 59 2.71 2.90 4.07
CA GLY A 59 2.40 4.10 3.32
C GLY A 59 1.42 5.04 4.03
N ALA A 60 1.07 6.12 3.34
CA ALA A 60 0.09 7.09 3.80
C ALA A 60 -1.03 7.22 2.77
N PHE A 61 -2.27 6.95 3.16
CA PHE A 61 -3.42 7.24 2.31
C PHE A 61 -3.57 8.75 2.11
N LEU A 62 -3.90 9.17 0.89
CA LEU A 62 -4.13 10.59 0.60
C LEU A 62 -5.42 11.12 1.25
N ASP A 63 -6.42 10.25 1.45
CA ASP A 63 -7.61 10.50 2.25
C ASP A 63 -7.77 9.36 3.28
N PRO A 64 -7.22 9.52 4.50
CA PRO A 64 -7.24 8.47 5.52
C PRO A 64 -8.65 8.09 5.97
N VAL A 65 -9.60 9.03 5.98
CA VAL A 65 -10.98 8.79 6.45
C VAL A 65 -11.72 7.93 5.44
N ALA A 66 -11.65 8.29 4.16
CA ALA A 66 -12.26 7.50 3.09
C ALA A 66 -11.62 6.11 3.00
N ALA A 67 -10.29 6.02 3.13
CA ALA A 67 -9.57 4.77 3.11
C ALA A 67 -9.98 3.83 4.26
N GLN A 68 -10.12 4.34 5.48
CA GLN A 68 -10.52 3.52 6.63
C GLN A 68 -11.93 2.96 6.47
N HIS A 69 -12.88 3.76 6.00
CA HIS A 69 -14.24 3.30 5.74
C HIS A 69 -14.26 2.24 4.63
N ALA A 70 -13.53 2.47 3.53
CA ALA A 70 -13.47 1.52 2.43
C ALA A 70 -12.78 0.20 2.82
N ALA A 71 -11.71 0.24 3.62
CA ALA A 71 -11.01 -0.96 4.07
C ALA A 71 -11.88 -1.82 4.98
N ALA A 72 -12.70 -1.20 5.85
CA ALA A 72 -13.65 -1.91 6.69
C ALA A 72 -14.73 -2.65 5.87
N LEU A 73 -15.18 -2.07 4.75
CA LEU A 73 -16.12 -2.73 3.83
C LEU A 73 -15.48 -3.95 3.16
N VAL A 74 -14.27 -3.82 2.63
CA VAL A 74 -13.52 -4.94 2.01
C VAL A 74 -13.30 -6.07 3.02
N ALA A 75 -12.95 -5.75 4.26
CA ALA A 75 -12.78 -6.76 5.31
C ALA A 75 -14.09 -7.50 5.62
N ALA A 76 -15.23 -6.80 5.64
CA ALA A 76 -16.55 -7.40 5.87
C ALA A 76 -16.99 -8.32 4.71
N GLU A 77 -16.49 -8.09 3.50
CA GLU A 77 -16.78 -8.89 2.30
C GLU A 77 -15.91 -10.16 2.18
N GLY A 78 -15.00 -10.41 3.14
CA GLY A 78 -14.12 -11.58 3.15
C GLY A 78 -12.64 -11.28 2.97
N GLY A 79 -12.26 -10.01 2.98
CA GLY A 79 -10.88 -9.58 2.79
C GLY A 79 -10.51 -9.36 1.33
N THR A 80 -9.30 -8.82 1.13
CA THR A 80 -8.75 -8.19 -0.09
C THR A 80 -9.45 -8.33 -1.43
#